data_AF-H6V642-F1
#
_entry.id   AF-H6V642-F1
#
_cell.length_a   1.000
_cell.length_b   1.000
_cell.length_c   1.000
_cell.angle_alpha   90.00
_cell.angle_beta   90.00
_cell.angle_gamma   90.00
#
_symmetry.space_group_name_H-M   'P 1'
#
loop_
_entity.id
_entity.type
_entity.pdbx_description
1 polymer ?
#
loop_
_entity_poly.entity_id
_entity_poly.type
_entity_poly.pdbx_seq_one_letter_code
_entity_poly.pdbx_strand_id
1 'polypeptide(L)'
;RAVKRQVQAVQKASVYDDDEILLALVLKEDGLEDAKCKEKLKKYCENLKEANKELNKIYPKLKDICKDEDKKCTSIKAKITKKCQTHKATLNSIVSKALGENYDCKEDERQCLFLEG
;
A
#
# COMPACT_ATOMS: atom_id res chain seq x y z
N ARG A 1 -26.99 -27.11 -12.67
CA ARG A 1 -25.81 -27.63 -11.93
C ARG A 1 -25.16 -26.43 -11.23
N ALA A 2 -25.32 -26.30 -9.91
CA ALA A 2 -24.75 -25.18 -9.16
C ALA A 2 -23.23 -25.31 -9.13
N VAL A 3 -22.51 -24.36 -9.71
CA VAL A 3 -21.05 -24.33 -9.66
C VAL A 3 -20.67 -23.93 -8.25
N LYS A 4 -20.32 -24.93 -7.42
CA LYS A 4 -19.59 -24.73 -6.16
C LYS A 4 -18.35 -23.91 -6.50
N ARG A 5 -18.36 -22.62 -6.17
CA ARG A 5 -17.13 -21.83 -6.09
C ARG A 5 -16.32 -22.44 -4.97
N GLN A 6 -15.36 -23.29 -5.33
CA GLN A 6 -14.23 -23.50 -4.45
C GLN A 6 -13.52 -22.16 -4.38
N VAL A 7 -13.85 -21.39 -3.35
CA VAL A 7 -12.94 -20.36 -2.87
C VAL A 7 -11.76 -21.15 -2.33
N GLN A 8 -10.86 -21.56 -3.25
CA GLN A 8 -9.47 -21.72 -2.85
C GLN A 8 -9.16 -20.42 -2.15
N ALA A 9 -8.90 -20.51 -0.84
CA ALA A 9 -8.30 -19.42 -0.13
C ALA A 9 -7.06 -19.08 -0.94
N VAL A 10 -7.17 -18.05 -1.79
CA VAL A 10 -6.04 -17.36 -2.36
C VAL A 10 -5.43 -16.72 -1.13
N GLN A 11 -4.66 -17.51 -0.41
CA GLN A 11 -3.56 -17.07 0.42
C GLN A 11 -2.48 -16.51 -0.53
N LYS A 12 -2.85 -15.64 -1.49
CA LYS A 12 -2.05 -14.44 -1.62
C LYS A 12 -2.39 -13.71 -0.33
N ALA A 13 -1.57 -13.94 0.69
CA ALA A 13 -1.25 -12.86 1.61
C ALA A 13 -1.26 -11.60 0.75
N SER A 14 -2.13 -10.64 1.07
CA SER A 14 -2.10 -9.35 0.39
C SER A 14 -0.62 -9.00 0.31
N VAL A 15 -0.09 -8.82 -0.91
CA VAL A 15 1.37 -8.68 -1.15
C VAL A 15 1.95 -7.47 -0.37
N TYR A 16 1.05 -6.72 0.25
CA TYR A 16 1.26 -5.62 1.13
C TYR A 16 0.39 -5.86 2.37
N ASP A 17 0.95 -5.67 3.56
CA ASP A 17 0.13 -5.49 4.77
C ASP A 17 -0.89 -4.38 4.48
N ASP A 18 -2.18 -4.62 4.75
CA ASP A 18 -3.25 -3.64 4.49
C ASP A 18 -2.92 -2.26 5.10
N ASP A 19 -2.25 -2.28 6.25
CA ASP A 19 -1.80 -1.08 6.96
C ASP A 19 -0.81 -0.27 6.13
N GLU A 20 0.12 -0.93 5.44
CA GLU A 20 1.15 -0.26 4.63
C GLU A 20 0.55 0.40 3.38
N ILE A 21 -0.40 -0.27 2.72
CA ILE A 21 -1.13 0.33 1.58
C ILE A 21 -1.92 1.53 2.06
N LEU A 22 -2.72 1.36 3.11
CA LEU A 22 -3.56 2.41 3.61
C LEU A 22 -2.75 3.64 4.03
N LEU A 23 -1.62 3.42 4.71
CA LEU A 23 -0.71 4.49 5.08
C LEU A 23 -0.01 5.12 3.87
N ALA A 24 0.38 4.33 2.86
CA ALA A 24 0.91 4.89 1.62
C ALA A 24 -0.12 5.79 0.91
N LEU A 25 -1.40 5.40 0.91
CA LEU A 25 -2.50 6.19 0.35
C LEU A 25 -2.75 7.50 1.13
N VAL A 26 -2.64 7.44 2.47
CA VAL A 26 -2.79 8.61 3.34
C VAL A 26 -1.61 9.57 3.19
N LEU A 27 -0.40 9.03 3.23
CA LEU A 27 0.83 9.82 3.22
C LEU A 27 1.14 10.36 1.83
N LYS A 28 0.97 9.56 0.78
CA LYS A 28 1.45 9.83 -0.58
C LYS A 28 2.95 10.19 -0.58
N GLU A 29 3.47 10.61 -1.73
CA GLU A 29 4.89 10.95 -1.88
C GLU A 29 5.31 12.13 -0.99
N ASP A 30 4.45 13.14 -0.85
CA ASP A 30 4.71 14.34 -0.04
C ASP A 30 4.60 14.08 1.47
N GLY A 31 4.06 12.94 1.90
CA GLY A 31 4.03 12.50 3.29
C GLY A 31 5.25 11.69 3.73
N LEU A 32 6.27 11.50 2.89
CA LEU A 32 7.49 10.76 3.26
C LEU A 32 8.51 11.58 4.08
N GLU A 33 8.35 12.90 4.15
CA GLU A 33 9.09 13.72 5.12
C GLU A 33 8.50 13.56 6.52
N ASP A 34 9.34 13.43 7.55
CA ASP A 34 8.88 13.10 8.90
C ASP A 34 7.89 14.13 9.47
N ALA A 35 8.11 15.43 9.23
CA ALA A 35 7.20 16.48 9.66
C ALA A 35 5.83 16.38 8.98
N LYS A 36 5.82 16.15 7.66
CA LYS A 36 4.59 16.01 6.86
C LYS A 36 3.87 14.70 7.16
N CYS A 37 4.62 13.64 7.42
CA CYS A 37 4.08 12.34 7.80
C CYS A 37 3.21 12.47 9.06
N LYS A 38 3.77 13.09 10.10
CA LYS A 38 3.07 13.31 11.36
C LYS A 38 1.82 14.17 11.17
N GLU A 39 1.93 15.27 10.44
CA GLU A 39 0.79 16.15 10.17
C GLU A 39 -0.35 15.40 9.47
N LYS A 40 -0.03 14.62 8.44
CA LYS A 40 -1.02 13.85 7.68
C LYS A 40 -1.62 12.69 8.48
N LEU A 41 -0.81 11.94 9.23
CA LEU A 41 -1.31 10.88 10.12
C LEU A 41 -2.27 11.46 11.15
N LYS A 42 -1.89 12.59 11.75
CA LYS A 42 -2.71 13.25 12.77
C LYS A 42 -4.05 13.70 12.19
N LYS A 43 -4.04 14.40 11.05
CA LYS A 43 -5.27 14.80 10.33
C LYS A 43 -6.13 13.60 9.97
N TYR A 44 -5.52 12.52 9.47
CA TYR A 44 -6.22 11.28 9.16
C TYR A 44 -6.92 10.69 10.40
N CYS A 45 -6.20 10.62 11.52
CA CYS A 45 -6.72 10.07 12.77
C CYS A 45 -7.78 10.96 13.43
N GLU A 46 -7.71 12.28 13.28
CA GLU A 46 -8.75 13.22 13.71
C GLU A 46 -10.01 13.05 12.86
N ASN A 47 -9.89 13.05 11.54
CA ASN A 47 -11.00 12.81 10.62
C ASN A 47 -11.67 11.46 10.88
N LEU A 48 -10.88 10.42 11.18
CA LEU A 48 -11.39 9.10 11.51
C LEU A 48 -12.24 9.10 12.80
N LYS A 49 -11.80 9.84 13.82
CA LYS A 49 -12.54 9.98 15.09
C LYS A 49 -13.85 10.72 14.89
N GLU A 50 -13.87 11.73 14.02
CA GLU A 50 -15.07 12.51 13.70
C GLU A 50 -16.06 11.72 12.83
N ALA A 51 -15.56 10.96 11.83
CA ALA A 51 -16.39 10.27 10.85
C ALA A 51 -17.31 9.20 11.46
N ASN A 52 -16.82 8.39 12.41
CA ASN A 52 -17.67 7.55 13.25
C ASN A 52 -16.89 6.91 14.42
N LYS A 53 -17.39 7.02 15.66
CA LYS A 53 -16.82 6.27 16.80
C LYS A 53 -16.91 4.75 16.59
N GLU A 54 -17.85 4.29 15.77
CA GLU A 54 -18.04 2.87 15.46
C GLU A 54 -17.11 2.34 14.36
N LEU A 55 -16.49 3.21 13.55
CA LEU A 55 -15.48 2.79 12.56
C LEU A 55 -14.29 2.10 13.23
N ASN A 56 -13.92 2.57 14.43
CA ASN A 56 -12.90 1.92 15.25
C ASN A 56 -13.29 0.53 15.76
N LYS A 57 -14.59 0.20 15.81
CA LYS A 57 -15.07 -1.15 16.14
C LYS A 57 -15.06 -2.06 14.91
N ILE A 58 -15.32 -1.50 13.73
CA ILE A 58 -15.40 -2.23 12.45
C ILE A 58 -14.01 -2.52 11.89
N TYR A 59 -13.08 -1.57 12.01
CA TYR A 59 -11.71 -1.68 11.52
C TYR A 59 -10.70 -1.41 12.65
N PRO A 60 -10.38 -2.43 13.48
CA PRO A 60 -9.40 -2.29 14.56
C PRO A 60 -8.01 -1.88 14.05
N LYS A 61 -7.66 -2.25 12.83
CA LYS A 61 -6.41 -1.85 12.15
C LYS A 61 -6.25 -0.33 12.04
N LEU A 62 -7.34 0.42 11.84
CA LEU A 62 -7.30 1.89 11.78
C LEU A 62 -6.85 2.51 13.12
N LYS A 63 -7.24 1.87 14.22
CA LYS A 63 -6.84 2.29 15.56
C LYS A 63 -5.36 2.07 15.81
N ASP A 64 -4.79 1.01 15.23
CA ASP A 64 -3.36 0.72 15.34
C ASP A 64 -2.50 1.62 14.45
N ILE A 65 -3.06 2.16 13.36
CA ILE A 65 -2.40 3.20 12.56
C ILE A 65 -2.24 4.51 13.33
N CYS A 66 -3.21 4.85 14.17
CA CYS A 66 -3.19 6.05 15.01
C CYS A 66 -2.37 5.92 16.30
N LYS A 67 -1.61 4.84 16.48
CA LYS A 67 -0.69 4.63 17.61
C LYS A 67 0.76 4.76 17.14
N ASP A 68 1.64 5.21 18.02
CA ASP A 68 3.08 5.32 17.78
C ASP A 68 3.42 6.03 16.45
N GLU A 69 2.88 7.24 16.23
CA GLU A 69 3.00 7.99 14.96
C GLU A 69 4.46 8.12 14.49
N ASP A 70 5.40 8.38 15.40
CA ASP A 70 6.84 8.45 15.10
C ASP A 70 7.37 7.14 14.48
N LYS A 71 7.12 6.01 15.15
CA LYS A 71 7.59 4.70 14.68
C LYS A 71 6.90 4.31 13.38
N LYS A 72 5.61 4.64 13.24
CA LYS A 72 4.84 4.43 12.00
C LYS A 72 5.51 5.20 10.87
N CYS A 73 5.73 6.49 11.02
CA CYS A 73 6.36 7.33 9.99
C CYS A 73 7.72 6.80 9.53
N THR A 74 8.63 6.47 10.47
CA THR A 74 9.95 5.95 10.11
C THR A 74 9.88 4.57 9.47
N SER A 75 9.08 3.65 10.02
CA SER A 75 8.92 2.28 9.51
C SER A 75 8.29 2.27 8.12
N ILE A 76 7.23 3.05 7.92
CA ILE A 76 6.48 3.13 6.66
C ILE A 76 7.34 3.77 5.58
N LYS A 77 8.06 4.86 5.88
CA LYS A 77 8.99 5.48 4.94
C LYS A 77 10.02 4.48 4.43
N ALA A 78 10.64 3.69 5.32
CA ALA A 78 11.60 2.68 4.93
C ALA A 78 10.97 1.59 4.04
N LYS A 79 9.77 1.12 4.40
CA LYS A 79 9.06 0.08 3.65
C LYS A 79 8.57 0.55 2.28
N ILE A 80 7.95 1.74 2.19
CA ILE A 80 7.50 2.35 0.94
C ILE A 80 8.72 2.60 0.04
N THR A 81 9.78 3.20 0.57
CA THR A 81 11.02 3.45 -0.19
C THR A 81 11.57 2.14 -0.75
N LYS A 82 11.68 1.09 0.07
CA LYS A 82 12.17 -0.22 -0.36
C LYS A 82 11.27 -0.81 -1.46
N LYS A 83 9.95 -0.76 -1.30
CA LYS A 83 8.99 -1.26 -2.30
C LYS A 83 9.10 -0.49 -3.61
N CYS A 84 9.15 0.84 -3.58
CA CYS A 84 9.33 1.67 -4.76
C CYS A 84 10.67 1.37 -5.47
N GLN A 85 11.76 1.19 -4.71
CA GLN A 85 13.06 0.83 -5.28
C GLN A 85 13.05 -0.56 -5.93
N THR A 86 12.48 -1.57 -5.26
CA THR A 86 12.35 -2.93 -5.80
C THR A 86 11.50 -2.91 -7.07
N HIS A 87 10.39 -2.17 -7.06
CA HIS A 87 9.50 -2.07 -8.21
C HIS A 87 10.17 -1.35 -9.38
N LYS A 88 10.87 -0.23 -9.12
CA LYS A 88 11.67 0.49 -10.12
C LYS A 88 12.75 -0.40 -10.76
N ALA A 89 13.47 -1.18 -9.95
CA ALA A 89 14.48 -2.10 -10.46
C ALA A 89 13.86 -3.19 -11.35
N THR A 90 12.69 -3.71 -10.94
CA THR A 90 11.93 -4.71 -11.69
C THR A 90 11.47 -4.13 -13.03
N LEU A 91 10.83 -2.95 -13.02
CA LEU A 91 10.41 -2.21 -14.22
C LEU A 91 11.57 -1.94 -15.18
N ASN A 92 12.71 -1.46 -14.67
CA ASN A 92 13.88 -1.25 -15.52
C ASN A 92 14.32 -2.54 -16.22
N SER A 93 14.33 -3.67 -15.50
CA SER A 93 14.67 -4.97 -16.10
C SER A 93 13.68 -5.40 -17.18
N ILE A 94 12.39 -5.19 -16.94
CA ILE A 94 11.31 -5.48 -17.88
C ILE A 94 11.43 -4.64 -19.14
N VAL A 95 11.58 -3.31 -18.97
CA VAL A 95 11.76 -2.37 -20.09
C VAL A 95 12.99 -2.74 -20.91
N SER A 96 14.12 -3.08 -20.26
CA SER A 96 15.32 -3.53 -20.98
C SER A 96 15.09 -4.82 -21.78
N LYS A 97 14.31 -5.78 -21.26
CA LYS A 97 13.96 -7.02 -21.97
C LYS A 97 12.98 -6.77 -23.12
N ALA A 98 11.95 -5.96 -22.90
CA ALA A 98 10.96 -5.62 -23.92
C ALA A 98 11.54 -4.83 -25.10
N LEU A 99 12.61 -4.05 -24.86
CA LEU A 99 13.33 -3.35 -25.93
C LEU A 99 14.24 -4.29 -26.76
N GLY A 100 14.59 -5.46 -26.24
CA GLY A 100 15.50 -6.42 -26.91
C GLY A 100 14.84 -7.71 -27.42
N GLU A 101 13.67 -8.07 -26.90
CA GLU A 101 12.99 -9.35 -27.14
C GLU A 101 11.47 -9.16 -27.20
N ASN A 102 10.74 -10.14 -27.78
CA ASN A 102 9.27 -10.16 -27.83
C ASN A 102 8.69 -10.52 -26.45
N TYR A 103 8.90 -9.64 -25.46
CA TYR A 103 8.59 -9.82 -24.04
C TYR A 103 7.09 -9.58 -23.76
N ASP A 104 6.43 -10.54 -23.10
CA ASP A 104 5.03 -10.41 -22.68
C ASP A 104 4.93 -9.62 -21.36
N CYS A 105 4.41 -8.40 -21.43
CA CYS A 105 4.29 -7.48 -20.30
C CYS A 105 3.06 -7.72 -19.40
N LYS A 106 2.17 -8.69 -19.67
CA LYS A 106 0.85 -8.79 -18.99
C LYS A 106 0.88 -8.81 -17.47
N GLU A 107 1.84 -9.49 -16.86
CA GLU A 107 1.94 -9.55 -15.40
C GLU A 107 2.46 -8.25 -14.79
N ASP A 108 3.33 -7.55 -15.52
CA ASP A 108 3.95 -6.31 -15.09
C ASP A 108 3.00 -5.11 -15.28
N GLU A 109 2.21 -5.14 -16.36
CA GLU A 109 1.14 -4.18 -16.66
C GLU A 109 0.07 -4.15 -15.56
N ARG A 110 -0.26 -5.32 -14.99
CA ARG A 110 -1.15 -5.42 -13.81
C ARG A 110 -0.58 -4.71 -12.58
N GLN A 111 0.74 -4.73 -12.39
CA GLN A 111 1.37 -4.04 -11.27
C GLN A 111 1.41 -2.52 -11.49
N CYS A 112 1.66 -2.08 -12.73
CA CYS A 112 1.60 -0.66 -13.10
C CYS A 112 0.21 -0.06 -12.89
N LEU A 113 -0.84 -0.72 -13.38
CA LEU A 113 -2.24 -0.27 -13.25
C LEU A 113 -2.67 -0.07 -11.79
N PHE A 114 -2.12 -0.84 -10.85
CA PHE A 114 -2.42 -0.70 -9.43
C PHE A 114 -1.72 0.52 -8.80
N LEU A 115 -0.60 0.97 -9.36
CA LEU A 115 0.18 2.10 -8.86
C LEU A 115 -0.21 3.44 -9.48
N GLU A 116 -0.97 3.42 -10.59
CA GLU A 116 -1.59 4.62 -11.18
C GLU A 116 -2.82 5.12 -10.37
N GLY A 117 -3.29 4.34 -9.39
CA GLY A 117 -4.45 4.64 -8.53
C GLY A 117 -4.16 5.48 -7.29
#